data_AF-A0A4Q5ZSE3-F1
#
_entry.id   AF-A0A4Q5ZSE3-F1
#
_cell.length_a   1.000
_cell.length_b   1.000
_cell.length_c   1.000
_cell.angle_alpha   90.00
_cell.angle_beta   90.00
_cell.angle_gamma   90.00
#
_symmetry.space_group_name_H-M   'P 1'
#
loop_
_entity.id
_entity.type
_entity.pdbx_description
1 polymer ?
#
loop_
_entity_poly.entity_id
_entity_poly.type
_entity_poly.pdbx_seq_one_letter_code
_entity_poly.pdbx_strand_id
1 'polypeptide(L)'
;MVTGTNSYCSSGKTDTVRVFTLPLLTASISPANPVICSGAAVTLTATASGGLPSYTYLWNTGATTQSITVSNAIQYSVTIMDQLTGCPVAFQQVTVGASSPPAAPTALGTTICSGGTATLTATGPGGTYSWYTASTGGTLLGTGASFTTPALTTNATYYVETLLGCVSARTPVTVSVTALPSAPTAAGATICAGGTGTLTATGPGGVYQWYDSPAGGALLATGASYTSPALSASTTYYVQTTVNGCPGPRTAVNVTVTPLPAAPTAAGTTICTGTTATLTATGPGGTYQWFDAASGGNLLTTSASYTTPTLNATTPYYVQTTVNGCTGPRTAVIVTVNPPPAAPMASGTTICSGNTATLTATAPGGTYSWYTAASGGTAVGTGANFTTPALTVTTTYYVETLLGCVSERTPV
;
A
#
# COMPACT_ATOMS: atom_id res chain seq x y z
N MET A 1 25.24 -81.20 63.31
CA MET A 1 25.93 -81.38 64.59
C MET A 1 25.84 -82.86 64.92
N VAL A 2 26.94 -83.60 64.83
CA VAL A 2 27.01 -85.01 65.22
C VAL A 2 28.11 -85.10 66.26
N THR A 3 27.76 -85.36 67.52
CA THR A 3 28.71 -85.62 68.61
C THR A 3 28.51 -87.05 69.06
N GLY A 4 29.44 -87.92 68.69
CA GLY A 4 29.63 -89.22 69.32
C GLY A 4 30.66 -89.11 70.43
N THR A 5 30.34 -89.62 71.61
CA THR A 5 31.30 -89.78 72.71
C THR A 5 31.48 -91.28 72.98
N ASN A 6 32.68 -91.81 72.75
CA ASN A 6 33.25 -92.85 73.62
C ASN A 6 34.79 -92.76 73.75
N SER A 7 35.17 -92.37 74.95
CA SER A 7 36.27 -92.83 75.82
C SER A 7 37.76 -92.74 75.48
N TYR A 8 38.25 -92.56 74.25
CA TYR A 8 39.71 -92.33 74.09
C TYR A 8 40.01 -91.31 72.97
N CYS A 9 40.46 -90.12 73.39
CA CYS A 9 40.85 -88.94 72.60
C CYS A 9 39.70 -88.08 72.00
N SER A 10 39.34 -87.00 72.70
CA SER A 10 38.55 -85.89 72.17
C SER A 10 39.42 -84.94 71.32
N SER A 11 39.53 -85.20 70.02
CA SER A 11 40.01 -84.21 69.04
C SER A 11 38.80 -83.47 68.48
N GLY A 12 38.42 -82.35 69.12
CA GLY A 12 37.41 -81.45 68.60
C GLY A 12 37.97 -80.59 67.46
N LYS A 13 37.81 -81.03 66.22
CA LYS A 13 37.93 -80.14 65.05
C LYS A 13 36.54 -79.69 64.65
N THR A 14 36.25 -78.40 64.83
CA THR A 14 35.07 -77.76 64.24
C THR A 14 35.40 -77.36 62.82
N ASP A 15 34.68 -77.94 61.86
CA ASP A 15 34.66 -77.48 60.48
C ASP A 15 33.50 -76.51 60.30
N THR A 16 33.77 -75.31 59.77
CA THR A 16 32.73 -74.34 59.43
C THR A 16 32.25 -74.59 58.01
N VAL A 17 31.10 -75.24 57.88
CA VAL A 17 30.38 -75.30 56.61
C VAL A 17 29.81 -73.91 56.30
N ARG A 18 30.43 -73.18 55.36
CA ARG A 18 29.84 -71.97 54.78
C ARG A 18 28.88 -72.38 53.67
N VAL A 19 27.58 -72.21 53.92
CA VAL A 19 26.56 -72.35 52.88
C VAL A 19 26.48 -71.03 52.12
N PHE A 20 26.87 -71.03 50.86
CA PHE A 20 26.66 -69.91 49.96
C PHE A 20 25.31 -70.07 49.26
N THR A 21 24.40 -69.13 49.45
CA THR A 21 23.14 -69.08 48.69
C THR A 21 23.38 -68.27 47.43
N LEU A 22 23.15 -68.89 46.26
CA LEU A 22 23.18 -68.17 44.99
C LEU A 22 21.93 -67.29 44.85
N PRO A 23 22.05 -66.13 44.19
CA PRO A 23 20.87 -65.32 43.85
C PRO A 23 19.93 -66.14 42.97
N LEU A 24 18.63 -66.05 43.22
CA LEU A 24 17.60 -66.76 42.45
C LEU A 24 17.73 -66.40 40.96
N LEU A 25 17.79 -67.43 40.10
CA LEU A 25 17.76 -67.23 38.66
C LEU A 25 16.38 -66.72 38.26
N THR A 26 16.34 -65.60 37.56
CA THR A 26 15.14 -64.96 37.04
C THR A 26 15.29 -64.71 35.54
N ALA A 27 14.17 -64.68 34.82
CA ALA A 27 14.11 -64.49 33.38
C ALA A 27 13.15 -63.34 33.03
N SER A 28 13.51 -62.52 32.06
CA SER A 28 12.61 -61.53 31.44
C SER A 28 12.69 -61.64 29.93
N ILE A 29 11.58 -61.42 29.23
CA ILE A 29 11.55 -61.34 27.77
C ILE A 29 11.24 -59.90 27.36
N SER A 30 12.02 -59.35 26.42
CA SER A 30 11.79 -58.04 25.82
C SER A 30 11.52 -58.17 24.32
N PRO A 31 10.54 -57.42 23.77
CA PRO A 31 9.60 -56.54 24.47
C PRO A 31 8.53 -57.34 25.24
N ALA A 32 7.92 -56.73 26.26
CA ALA A 32 6.91 -57.40 27.11
C ALA A 32 5.55 -57.61 26.42
N ASN A 33 5.23 -56.78 25.41
CA ASN A 33 3.98 -56.85 24.63
C ASN A 33 4.28 -56.74 23.12
N PRO A 34 4.94 -57.74 22.52
CA PRO A 34 5.28 -57.75 21.10
C PRO A 34 4.03 -57.83 20.22
N VAL A 35 3.96 -56.98 19.19
CA VAL A 35 2.90 -56.99 18.17
C VAL A 35 3.52 -57.14 16.79
N ILE A 36 2.95 -58.03 15.97
CA ILE A 36 3.31 -58.23 14.58
C ILE A 36 2.32 -57.50 13.66
N CYS A 37 2.84 -56.61 12.81
CA CYS A 37 2.07 -55.98 11.74
C CYS A 37 2.08 -56.85 10.49
N SER A 38 0.91 -57.30 10.03
CA SER A 38 0.65 -58.06 8.79
C SER A 38 1.89 -58.72 8.13
N GLY A 39 2.38 -59.81 8.72
CA GLY A 39 3.46 -60.63 8.15
C GLY A 39 4.90 -60.19 8.46
N ALA A 40 5.08 -59.14 9.27
CA ALA A 40 6.37 -58.79 9.84
C ALA A 40 6.85 -59.84 10.86
N ALA A 41 8.10 -59.70 11.33
CA ALA A 41 8.63 -60.50 12.42
C ALA A 41 9.09 -59.60 13.56
N VAL A 42 9.04 -60.13 14.78
CA VAL A 42 9.53 -59.45 15.98
C VAL A 42 10.64 -60.28 16.61
N THR A 43 11.69 -59.62 17.10
CA THR A 43 12.77 -60.28 17.84
C THR A 43 12.42 -60.27 19.32
N LEU A 44 12.30 -61.47 19.90
CA LEU A 44 12.17 -61.66 21.35
C LEU A 44 13.56 -61.94 21.91
N THR A 45 13.96 -61.21 22.95
CA THR A 45 15.23 -61.40 23.64
C THR A 45 14.99 -61.78 25.08
N ALA A 46 15.51 -62.94 25.50
CA ALA A 46 15.49 -63.38 26.87
C ALA A 46 16.71 -62.84 27.63
N THR A 47 16.50 -62.30 28.83
CA THR A 47 17.56 -61.84 29.72
C THR A 47 17.47 -62.61 31.03
N ALA A 48 18.59 -63.23 31.41
CA ALA A 48 18.74 -63.92 32.68
C ALA A 48 19.38 -62.99 33.71
N SER A 49 18.94 -63.05 34.96
CA SER A 49 19.52 -62.32 36.09
C SER A 49 19.56 -63.21 37.34
N GLY A 50 20.62 -63.12 38.15
CA GLY A 50 20.91 -64.09 39.21
C GLY A 50 21.51 -65.39 38.67
N GLY A 51 21.59 -66.43 39.49
CA GLY A 51 22.26 -67.70 39.13
C GLY A 51 23.76 -67.57 38.84
N LEU A 52 24.34 -68.62 38.25
CA LEU A 52 25.74 -68.64 37.81
C LEU A 52 25.87 -68.60 36.28
N PRO A 53 26.48 -67.57 35.68
CA PRO A 53 26.81 -67.61 34.25
C PRO A 53 27.81 -68.77 33.97
N SER A 54 27.77 -69.45 32.83
CA SER A 54 26.98 -69.20 31.59
C SER A 54 25.55 -69.75 31.63
N TYR A 55 24.66 -69.15 30.83
CA TYR A 55 23.26 -69.56 30.74
C TYR A 55 22.97 -70.33 29.44
N THR A 56 22.11 -71.33 29.54
CA THR A 56 21.54 -72.05 28.41
C THR A 56 20.07 -71.69 28.26
N TYR A 57 19.63 -71.51 27.02
CA TYR A 57 18.26 -71.12 26.68
C TYR A 57 17.60 -72.29 25.95
N LEU A 58 16.31 -72.50 26.20
CA LEU A 58 15.47 -73.41 25.43
C LEU A 58 14.10 -72.78 25.23
N TRP A 59 13.83 -72.34 24.01
CA TRP A 59 12.54 -71.81 23.60
C TRP A 59 11.58 -72.94 23.23
N ASN A 60 10.27 -72.71 23.35
CA ASN A 60 9.23 -73.65 22.87
C ASN A 60 9.26 -73.88 21.35
N THR A 61 10.04 -73.08 20.61
CA THR A 61 10.36 -73.29 19.19
C THR A 61 11.48 -74.29 18.95
N GLY A 62 12.19 -74.73 20.00
CA GLY A 62 13.40 -75.55 19.93
C GLY A 62 14.70 -74.75 19.77
N ALA A 63 14.65 -73.42 19.66
CA ALA A 63 15.84 -72.59 19.57
C ALA A 63 16.58 -72.51 20.93
N THR A 64 17.91 -72.41 20.89
CA THR A 64 18.78 -72.35 22.09
C THR A 64 19.56 -71.05 22.23
N THR A 65 19.26 -70.06 21.38
CA THR A 65 19.86 -68.73 21.40
C THR A 65 19.15 -67.80 22.39
N GLN A 66 19.86 -66.76 22.83
CA GLN A 66 19.30 -65.73 23.71
C GLN A 66 18.10 -64.99 23.08
N SER A 67 18.13 -64.81 21.76
CA SER A 67 17.04 -64.17 21.01
C SER A 67 16.48 -65.07 19.92
N ILE A 68 15.19 -64.91 19.62
CA ILE A 68 14.50 -65.56 18.50
C ILE A 68 13.72 -64.52 17.70
N THR A 69 13.62 -64.71 16.39
CA THR A 69 12.77 -63.90 15.50
C THR A 69 11.52 -64.70 15.14
N VAL A 70 10.35 -64.14 15.43
CA VAL A 70 9.07 -64.84 15.29
C VAL A 70 8.08 -64.05 14.44
N SER A 71 7.32 -64.75 13.60
CA SER A 71 6.33 -64.16 12.67
C SER A 71 4.89 -64.62 12.92
N ASN A 72 4.67 -65.49 13.90
CA ASN A 72 3.33 -65.98 14.26
C ASN A 72 2.86 -65.32 15.57
N ALA A 73 1.60 -64.89 15.60
CA ALA A 73 0.97 -64.30 16.77
C ALA A 73 0.46 -65.39 17.72
N ILE A 74 1.39 -66.01 18.44
CA ILE A 74 1.14 -67.07 19.43
C ILE A 74 1.91 -66.78 20.72
N GLN A 75 1.75 -67.65 21.72
CA GLN A 75 2.54 -67.60 22.94
C GLN A 75 3.91 -68.25 22.74
N TYR A 76 4.96 -67.58 23.19
CA TYR A 76 6.33 -68.07 23.25
C TYR A 76 6.76 -68.19 24.70
N SER A 77 7.54 -69.23 24.99
CA SER A 77 8.14 -69.42 26.31
C SER A 77 9.59 -69.82 26.19
N VAL A 78 10.38 -69.41 27.20
CA VAL A 78 11.79 -69.75 27.33
C VAL A 78 12.04 -70.34 28.70
N THR A 79 12.79 -71.43 28.71
CA THR A 79 13.39 -72.00 29.93
C THR A 79 14.87 -71.64 29.92
N ILE A 80 15.35 -71.02 30.99
CA ILE A 80 16.75 -70.65 31.18
C ILE A 80 17.32 -71.49 32.31
N MET A 81 18.45 -72.15 32.04
CA MET A 81 19.21 -72.92 33.03
C MET A 81 20.60 -72.30 33.16
N ASP A 82 21.09 -72.19 34.39
CA ASP A 82 22.45 -71.75 34.68
C ASP A 82 23.44 -72.92 34.62
N GLN A 83 24.72 -72.68 34.89
CA GLN A 83 25.75 -73.73 34.79
C GLN A 83 25.63 -74.83 35.88
N LEU A 84 24.77 -74.65 36.89
CA LEU A 84 24.67 -75.55 38.03
C LEU A 84 23.54 -76.58 37.84
N THR A 85 23.93 -77.83 37.62
CA THR A 85 22.98 -78.94 37.44
C THR A 85 22.22 -79.23 38.75
N GLY A 86 20.89 -79.25 38.68
CA GLY A 86 20.01 -79.56 39.82
C GLY A 86 19.33 -78.37 40.51
N CYS A 87 19.58 -77.13 40.06
CA CYS A 87 18.90 -75.93 40.55
C CYS A 87 17.59 -75.63 39.80
N PRO A 88 16.66 -74.84 40.39
CA PRO A 88 15.44 -74.41 39.71
C PRO A 88 15.75 -73.60 38.45
N VAL A 89 15.16 -73.97 37.33
CA VAL A 89 15.22 -73.21 36.08
C VAL A 89 14.35 -71.96 36.16
N ALA A 90 14.73 -70.90 35.46
CA ALA A 90 13.85 -69.75 35.27
C ALA A 90 12.97 -69.96 34.04
N PHE A 91 11.66 -69.76 34.20
CA PHE A 91 10.68 -69.86 33.12
C PHE A 91 10.02 -68.51 32.91
N GLN A 92 9.92 -68.08 31.64
CA GLN A 92 9.16 -66.90 31.27
C GLN A 92 8.39 -67.14 29.97
N GLN A 93 7.23 -66.51 29.87
CA GLN A 93 6.38 -66.54 28.67
C GLN A 93 6.00 -65.13 28.24
N VAL A 94 5.73 -64.97 26.94
CA VAL A 94 5.23 -63.76 26.32
C VAL A 94 4.23 -64.13 25.24
N THR A 95 3.14 -63.37 25.12
CA THR A 95 2.17 -63.55 24.02
C THR A 95 2.44 -62.52 22.95
N VAL A 96 2.67 -62.98 21.72
CA VAL A 96 2.83 -62.12 20.55
C VAL A 96 1.46 -61.87 19.94
N GLY A 97 1.04 -60.61 19.87
CA GLY A 97 -0.20 -60.21 19.22
C GLY A 97 -0.06 -60.01 17.71
N ALA A 98 -1.17 -60.04 16.99
CA ALA A 98 -1.26 -59.58 15.60
C ALA A 98 -2.06 -58.27 15.56
N SER A 99 -1.60 -57.31 14.76
CA SER A 99 -2.37 -56.11 14.45
C SER A 99 -2.40 -55.90 12.94
N SER A 100 -3.56 -55.49 12.41
CA SER A 100 -3.67 -55.04 11.04
C SER A 100 -3.19 -53.58 10.93
N PRO A 101 -2.59 -53.18 9.80
CA PRO A 101 -2.41 -51.77 9.46
C PRO A 101 -3.72 -51.00 9.62
N PRO A 102 -3.72 -49.81 10.25
CA PRO A 102 -4.88 -48.95 10.26
C PRO A 102 -5.20 -48.46 8.84
N ALA A 103 -6.43 -47.97 8.63
CA ALA A 103 -6.78 -47.29 7.39
C ALA A 103 -5.85 -46.08 7.14
N ALA A 104 -5.57 -45.79 5.87
CA ALA A 104 -4.76 -44.63 5.51
C ALA A 104 -5.46 -43.33 5.97
N PRO A 105 -4.72 -42.35 6.50
CA PRO A 105 -5.28 -41.07 6.91
C PRO A 105 -5.87 -40.31 5.71
N THR A 106 -6.86 -39.45 5.92
CA THR A 106 -7.37 -38.56 4.86
C THR A 106 -6.74 -37.18 4.97
N ALA A 107 -6.28 -36.62 3.85
CA ALA A 107 -5.77 -35.27 3.78
C ALA A 107 -6.10 -34.68 2.41
N LEU A 108 -6.71 -33.49 2.39
CA LEU A 108 -7.10 -32.83 1.14
C LEU A 108 -5.94 -32.01 0.58
N GLY A 109 -5.81 -32.05 -0.74
CA GLY A 109 -4.94 -31.12 -1.46
C GLY A 109 -5.44 -29.69 -1.39
N THR A 110 -4.58 -28.74 -1.74
CA THR A 110 -4.92 -27.31 -1.79
C THR A 110 -4.20 -26.62 -2.94
N THR A 111 -4.70 -25.45 -3.31
CA THR A 111 -4.09 -24.59 -4.32
C THR A 111 -3.54 -23.34 -3.66
N ILE A 112 -2.30 -23.00 -4.00
CA ILE A 112 -1.60 -21.80 -3.52
C ILE A 112 -1.03 -21.01 -4.69
N CYS A 113 -0.65 -19.76 -4.43
CA CYS A 113 0.10 -18.96 -5.38
C CYS A 113 1.58 -19.31 -5.31
N SER A 114 2.30 -19.16 -6.44
CA SER A 114 3.74 -19.40 -6.51
C SER A 114 4.50 -18.57 -5.47
N GLY A 115 5.39 -19.22 -4.73
CA GLY A 115 6.10 -18.67 -3.57
C GLY A 115 5.34 -18.76 -2.24
N GLY A 116 4.08 -19.20 -2.25
CA GLY A 116 3.28 -19.43 -1.03
C GLY A 116 3.59 -20.75 -0.34
N THR A 117 3.07 -20.90 0.89
CA THR A 117 3.09 -22.15 1.66
C THR A 117 1.67 -22.70 1.80
N ALA A 118 1.55 -24.02 1.95
CA ALA A 118 0.27 -24.69 2.21
C ALA A 118 0.31 -25.34 3.60
N THR A 119 -0.77 -25.24 4.37
CA THR A 119 -0.97 -26.04 5.58
C THR A 119 -1.85 -27.24 5.24
N LEU A 120 -1.26 -28.42 5.22
CA LEU A 120 -1.94 -29.68 4.98
C LEU A 120 -2.39 -30.25 6.32
N THR A 121 -3.61 -30.80 6.37
CA THR A 121 -4.17 -31.38 7.60
C THR A 121 -4.64 -32.80 7.33
N ALA A 122 -4.13 -33.74 8.12
CA ALA A 122 -4.52 -35.13 8.13
C ALA A 122 -5.62 -35.36 9.17
N THR A 123 -6.61 -36.16 8.80
CA THR A 123 -7.75 -36.54 9.63
C THR A 123 -7.97 -38.04 9.55
N GLY A 124 -8.40 -38.62 10.69
CA GLY A 124 -8.59 -40.07 10.84
C GLY A 124 -7.33 -40.91 10.58
N PRO A 125 -7.28 -42.18 11.00
CA PRO A 125 -8.05 -42.79 12.08
C PRO A 125 -7.54 -42.41 13.49
N GLY A 126 -6.67 -41.41 13.64
CA GLY A 126 -5.98 -41.09 14.89
C GLY A 126 -4.56 -41.66 14.91
N GLY A 127 -3.91 -41.69 16.08
CA GLY A 127 -2.50 -42.08 16.20
C GLY A 127 -1.52 -40.95 15.87
N THR A 128 -0.27 -41.30 15.64
CA THR A 128 0.79 -40.33 15.29
C THR A 128 0.92 -40.23 13.78
N TYR A 129 0.65 -39.05 13.22
CA TYR A 129 0.84 -38.78 11.80
C TYR A 129 2.30 -38.42 11.48
N SER A 130 2.81 -38.94 10.38
CA SER A 130 4.15 -38.68 9.87
C SER A 130 4.10 -38.30 8.39
N TRP A 131 4.73 -37.18 8.03
CA TRP A 131 4.71 -36.60 6.68
C TRP A 131 6.01 -36.87 5.93
N TYR A 132 5.92 -37.18 4.64
CA TYR A 132 7.04 -37.63 3.82
C TYR A 132 7.05 -37.01 2.42
N THR A 133 8.22 -37.06 1.78
CA THR A 133 8.46 -36.60 0.41
C THR A 133 8.08 -37.61 -0.68
N ALA A 134 7.80 -38.87 -0.34
CA ALA A 134 7.57 -39.94 -1.30
C ALA A 134 6.50 -40.92 -0.85
N SER A 135 5.91 -41.66 -1.80
CA SER A 135 4.90 -42.71 -1.54
C SER A 135 5.46 -43.92 -0.79
N THR A 136 6.77 -44.17 -0.89
CA THR A 136 7.51 -45.19 -0.13
C THR A 136 8.91 -44.65 0.16
N GLY A 137 9.43 -44.85 1.38
CA GLY A 137 10.75 -44.32 1.78
C GLY A 137 10.76 -42.78 1.87
N GLY A 138 11.82 -42.13 1.38
CA GLY A 138 11.93 -40.67 1.41
C GLY A 138 12.23 -40.07 2.79
N THR A 139 12.28 -38.73 2.83
CA THR A 139 12.65 -37.98 4.04
C THR A 139 11.41 -37.72 4.88
N LEU A 140 11.51 -37.93 6.21
CA LEU A 140 10.51 -37.49 7.16
C LEU A 140 10.55 -35.96 7.26
N LEU A 141 9.43 -35.31 6.94
CA LEU A 141 9.28 -33.86 6.92
C LEU A 141 8.76 -33.30 8.25
N GLY A 142 7.99 -34.09 8.98
CA GLY A 142 7.39 -33.67 10.24
C GLY A 142 6.42 -34.70 10.78
N THR A 143 6.04 -34.52 12.04
CA THR A 143 5.01 -35.33 12.70
C THR A 143 3.89 -34.43 13.23
N GLY A 144 2.69 -34.99 13.36
CA GLY A 144 1.50 -34.29 13.82
C GLY A 144 0.42 -34.13 12.75
N ALA A 145 -0.78 -33.74 13.20
CA ALA A 145 -1.98 -33.67 12.36
C ALA A 145 -1.88 -32.63 11.24
N SER A 146 -1.02 -31.62 11.37
CA SER A 146 -0.82 -30.60 10.34
C SER A 146 0.64 -30.47 9.96
N PHE A 147 0.88 -30.22 8.67
CA PHE A 147 2.20 -29.97 8.10
C PHE A 147 2.14 -28.73 7.20
N THR A 148 3.06 -27.79 7.44
CA THR A 148 3.21 -26.62 6.58
C THR A 148 4.34 -26.86 5.58
N THR A 149 4.04 -26.76 4.29
CA THR A 149 5.04 -26.92 3.23
C THR A 149 6.05 -25.76 3.26
N PRO A 150 7.27 -25.95 2.72
CA PRO A 150 8.08 -24.82 2.29
C PRO A 150 7.38 -23.99 1.21
N ALA A 151 7.94 -22.84 0.87
CA ALA A 151 7.46 -22.03 -0.26
C ALA A 151 7.60 -22.82 -1.57
N LEU A 152 6.53 -22.94 -2.34
CA LEU A 152 6.51 -23.75 -3.57
C LEU A 152 6.36 -22.89 -4.82
N THR A 153 7.17 -23.17 -5.84
CA THR A 153 7.07 -22.54 -7.18
C THR A 153 6.53 -23.48 -8.25
N THR A 154 6.43 -24.77 -7.95
CA THR A 154 5.87 -25.83 -8.81
C THR A 154 5.00 -26.77 -7.98
N ASN A 155 4.10 -27.50 -8.65
CA ASN A 155 3.24 -28.48 -7.98
C ASN A 155 4.09 -29.52 -7.22
N ALA A 156 3.66 -29.87 -6.01
CA ALA A 156 4.33 -30.87 -5.19
C ALA A 156 3.32 -31.85 -4.60
N THR A 157 3.74 -33.09 -4.39
CA THR A 157 2.92 -34.11 -3.71
C THR A 157 3.63 -34.55 -2.44
N TYR A 158 2.93 -34.40 -1.31
CA TYR A 158 3.36 -34.89 -0.01
C TYR A 158 2.60 -36.14 0.36
N TYR A 159 3.12 -36.89 1.33
CA TYR A 159 2.53 -38.16 1.73
C TYR A 159 2.40 -38.20 3.24
N VAL A 160 1.26 -38.67 3.73
CA VAL A 160 1.04 -38.82 5.18
C VAL A 160 0.61 -40.25 5.49
N GLU A 161 1.24 -40.82 6.51
CA GLU A 161 0.84 -42.08 7.14
C GLU A 161 0.46 -41.82 8.59
N THR A 162 -0.24 -42.77 9.19
CA THR A 162 -0.44 -42.81 10.64
C THR A 162 0.20 -44.05 11.25
N LEU A 163 0.68 -43.91 12.48
CA LEU A 163 1.07 -45.00 13.36
C LEU A 163 0.03 -45.17 14.47
N LEU A 164 -0.71 -46.27 14.42
CA LEU A 164 -1.66 -46.71 15.45
C LEU A 164 -1.49 -48.22 15.65
N GLY A 165 -0.49 -48.61 16.45
CA GLY A 165 -0.02 -50.00 16.57
C GLY A 165 0.81 -50.44 15.35
N CYS A 166 0.24 -50.29 14.15
CA CYS A 166 0.90 -50.49 12.86
C CYS A 166 0.91 -49.22 12.03
N VAL A 167 1.82 -49.15 11.05
CA VAL A 167 1.86 -48.07 10.07
C VAL A 167 0.77 -48.29 9.01
N SER A 168 0.04 -47.24 8.66
CA SER A 168 -0.90 -47.26 7.55
C SER A 168 -0.18 -47.20 6.20
N ALA A 169 -0.92 -47.42 5.10
CA ALA A 169 -0.48 -46.93 3.80
C ALA A 169 -0.43 -45.38 3.80
N ARG A 170 0.42 -44.81 2.94
CA ARG A 170 0.53 -43.36 2.77
C ARG A 170 -0.55 -42.81 1.85
N THR A 171 -1.12 -41.69 2.24
CA THR A 171 -2.07 -40.91 1.43
C THR A 171 -1.34 -39.80 0.69
N PRO A 172 -1.44 -39.69 -0.64
CA PRO A 172 -0.89 -38.57 -1.40
C PRO A 172 -1.72 -37.31 -1.18
N VAL A 173 -1.04 -36.18 -0.99
CA VAL A 173 -1.62 -34.85 -0.79
C VAL A 173 -0.96 -33.88 -1.75
N THR A 174 -1.69 -33.50 -2.80
CA THR A 174 -1.18 -32.64 -3.86
C THR A 174 -1.38 -31.16 -3.50
N VAL A 175 -0.31 -30.38 -3.59
CA VAL A 175 -0.35 -28.92 -3.55
C VAL A 175 -0.15 -28.40 -4.97
N SER A 176 -1.17 -27.77 -5.50
CA SER A 176 -1.12 -27.14 -6.83
C SER A 176 -0.68 -25.68 -6.70
N VAL A 177 0.25 -25.27 -7.55
CA VAL A 177 0.82 -23.92 -7.59
C VAL A 177 0.28 -23.16 -8.79
N THR A 178 -0.41 -22.06 -8.53
CA THR A 178 -0.86 -21.11 -9.54
C THR A 178 0.23 -20.05 -9.77
N ALA A 179 0.68 -19.90 -11.02
CA ALA A 179 1.67 -18.88 -11.36
C ALA A 179 1.11 -17.47 -11.10
N LEU A 180 1.96 -16.58 -10.59
CA LEU A 180 1.58 -15.18 -10.41
C LEU A 180 1.43 -14.51 -11.79
N PRO A 181 0.42 -13.65 -11.99
CA PRO A 181 0.37 -12.82 -13.18
C PRO A 181 1.54 -11.83 -13.21
N SER A 182 1.99 -11.45 -14.41
CA SER A 182 2.96 -10.36 -14.56
C SER A 182 2.37 -9.03 -14.06
N ALA A 183 3.23 -8.09 -13.69
CA ALA A 183 2.82 -6.72 -13.39
C ALA A 183 1.97 -6.15 -14.55
N PRO A 184 0.86 -5.45 -14.25
CA PRO A 184 0.10 -4.76 -15.29
C PRO A 184 0.91 -3.59 -15.85
N THR A 185 0.66 -3.21 -17.11
CA THR A 185 1.14 -1.93 -17.65
C THR A 185 0.20 -0.84 -17.18
N ALA A 186 0.73 0.33 -16.81
CA ALA A 186 -0.09 1.43 -16.34
C ALA A 186 0.37 2.77 -16.93
N ALA A 187 -0.60 3.68 -17.12
CA ALA A 187 -0.36 5.03 -17.60
C ALA A 187 -0.72 6.06 -16.51
N GLY A 188 0.22 6.98 -16.30
CA GLY A 188 0.09 8.13 -15.42
C GLY A 188 -0.78 9.24 -16.01
N ALA A 189 -0.90 10.34 -15.26
CA ALA A 189 -1.54 11.57 -15.74
C ALA A 189 -0.71 12.79 -15.34
N THR A 190 -0.75 13.83 -16.18
CA THR A 190 -0.22 15.16 -15.83
C THR A 190 -1.39 16.11 -15.62
N ILE A 191 -1.40 16.80 -14.49
CA ILE A 191 -2.48 17.67 -14.06
C ILE A 191 -1.93 18.99 -13.54
N CYS A 192 -2.76 20.02 -13.50
CA CYS A 192 -2.45 21.25 -12.76
C CYS A 192 -2.74 21.05 -11.28
N ALA A 193 -2.08 21.81 -10.39
CA ALA A 193 -2.34 21.70 -8.95
C ALA A 193 -3.82 21.94 -8.61
N GLY A 194 -4.37 21.14 -7.70
CA GLY A 194 -5.80 21.10 -7.39
C GLY A 194 -6.65 20.31 -8.40
N GLY A 195 -6.08 19.81 -9.50
CA GLY A 195 -6.77 18.95 -10.47
C GLY A 195 -6.79 17.48 -10.06
N THR A 196 -7.57 16.69 -10.79
CA THR A 196 -7.66 15.22 -10.65
C THR A 196 -7.09 14.54 -11.89
N GLY A 197 -6.31 13.48 -11.72
CA GLY A 197 -5.74 12.69 -12.82
C GLY A 197 -6.39 11.32 -12.93
N THR A 198 -6.75 10.90 -14.16
CA THR A 198 -7.23 9.54 -14.45
C THR A 198 -6.06 8.65 -14.85
N LEU A 199 -5.83 7.62 -14.05
CA LEU A 199 -4.84 6.57 -14.27
C LEU A 199 -5.51 5.38 -14.93
N THR A 200 -4.78 4.67 -15.79
CA THR A 200 -5.28 3.46 -16.46
C THR A 200 -4.29 2.32 -16.35
N ALA A 201 -4.80 1.09 -16.33
CA ALA A 201 -4.04 -0.14 -16.29
C ALA A 201 -4.50 -1.11 -17.37
N THR A 202 -3.56 -1.83 -17.99
CA THR A 202 -3.80 -2.81 -19.05
C THR A 202 -2.92 -4.06 -18.89
N GLY A 203 -3.42 -5.19 -19.42
CA GLY A 203 -2.79 -6.51 -19.30
C GLY A 203 -2.64 -7.04 -17.87
N PRO A 204 -2.18 -8.28 -17.66
CA PRO A 204 -2.54 -9.50 -18.37
C PRO A 204 -4.00 -9.97 -18.16
N GLY A 205 -4.92 -9.11 -17.68
CA GLY A 205 -6.32 -9.48 -17.35
C GLY A 205 -6.49 -9.75 -15.86
N GLY A 206 -7.65 -10.25 -15.44
CA GLY A 206 -8.01 -10.40 -14.02
C GLY A 206 -8.61 -9.13 -13.42
N VAL A 207 -8.53 -9.00 -12.09
CA VAL A 207 -9.05 -7.84 -11.35
C VAL A 207 -7.91 -6.90 -11.01
N TYR A 208 -7.97 -5.68 -11.54
CA TYR A 208 -7.05 -4.60 -11.17
C TYR A 208 -7.43 -4.00 -9.82
N GLN A 209 -6.43 -3.74 -8.98
CA GLN A 209 -6.57 -3.16 -7.66
C GLN A 209 -5.54 -2.05 -7.47
N TRP A 210 -6.02 -0.85 -7.12
CA TRP A 210 -5.22 0.36 -6.92
C TRP A 210 -4.94 0.61 -5.45
N TYR A 211 -3.73 1.02 -5.13
CA TYR A 211 -3.23 1.22 -3.76
C TYR A 211 -2.41 2.50 -3.64
N ASP A 212 -2.27 2.98 -2.41
CA ASP A 212 -1.48 4.16 -2.00
C ASP A 212 -0.01 3.86 -1.66
N SER A 213 0.41 2.58 -1.69
CA SER A 213 1.74 2.14 -1.27
C SER A 213 2.31 1.07 -2.21
N PRO A 214 3.65 0.92 -2.34
CA PRO A 214 4.27 -0.18 -3.10
C PRO A 214 4.04 -1.57 -2.48
N ALA A 215 3.73 -1.65 -1.18
CA ALA A 215 3.36 -2.87 -0.47
C ALA A 215 2.42 -2.56 0.70
N GLY A 216 1.44 -3.43 0.98
CA GLY A 216 0.39 -3.15 1.96
C GLY A 216 -0.48 -1.96 1.53
N GLY A 217 -0.78 -1.04 2.45
CA GLY A 217 -1.56 0.17 2.16
C GLY A 217 -3.06 -0.05 1.97
N ALA A 218 -3.78 1.03 1.72
CA ALA A 218 -5.23 1.00 1.52
C ALA A 218 -5.58 0.65 0.07
N LEU A 219 -6.59 -0.21 -0.13
CA LEU A 219 -7.21 -0.41 -1.43
C LEU A 219 -8.04 0.83 -1.77
N LEU A 220 -7.63 1.55 -2.81
CA LEU A 220 -8.26 2.81 -3.24
C LEU A 220 -9.41 2.56 -4.22
N ALA A 221 -9.21 1.65 -5.17
CA ALA A 221 -10.19 1.35 -6.20
C ALA A 221 -9.94 -0.03 -6.84
N THR A 222 -10.96 -0.55 -7.52
CA THR A 222 -10.87 -1.74 -8.37
C THR A 222 -11.31 -1.40 -9.78
N GLY A 223 -10.65 -1.98 -10.79
CA GLY A 223 -10.96 -1.76 -12.20
C GLY A 223 -9.81 -1.17 -13.00
N ALA A 224 -9.96 -1.16 -14.33
CA ALA A 224 -8.90 -0.76 -15.26
C ALA A 224 -8.56 0.74 -15.22
N SER A 225 -9.35 1.56 -14.52
CA SER A 225 -9.07 2.97 -14.32
C SER A 225 -9.26 3.39 -12.86
N TYR A 226 -8.54 4.43 -12.47
CA TYR A 226 -8.67 5.09 -11.17
C TYR A 226 -8.49 6.59 -11.34
N THR A 227 -9.45 7.39 -10.88
CA THR A 227 -9.32 8.85 -10.84
C THR A 227 -8.85 9.28 -9.46
N SER A 228 -7.67 9.89 -9.41
CA SER A 228 -7.10 10.44 -8.18
C SER A 228 -7.94 11.59 -7.61
N PRO A 229 -7.88 11.85 -6.30
CA PRO A 229 -8.41 13.08 -5.70
C PRO A 229 -7.68 14.33 -6.23
N ALA A 230 -8.15 15.51 -5.85
CA ALA A 230 -7.46 16.76 -6.17
C ALA A 230 -6.07 16.79 -5.50
N LEU A 231 -5.00 16.98 -6.29
CA LEU A 231 -3.62 16.92 -5.78
C LEU A 231 -2.91 18.27 -5.86
N SER A 232 -2.24 18.67 -4.78
CA SER A 232 -1.36 19.84 -4.73
C SER A 232 0.12 19.50 -5.00
N ALA A 233 0.49 18.22 -4.97
CA ALA A 233 1.84 17.73 -5.22
C ALA A 233 1.82 16.40 -5.98
N SER A 234 2.86 16.14 -6.77
CA SER A 234 3.02 14.89 -7.51
C SER A 234 2.97 13.69 -6.58
N THR A 235 2.13 12.71 -6.90
CA THR A 235 1.85 11.55 -6.05
C THR A 235 2.00 10.27 -6.86
N THR A 236 2.52 9.21 -6.24
CA THR A 236 2.65 7.89 -6.87
C THR A 236 1.59 6.96 -6.31
N TYR A 237 0.82 6.35 -7.20
CA TYR A 237 -0.12 5.27 -6.89
C TYR A 237 0.43 3.95 -7.40
N TYR A 238 -0.19 2.85 -7.00
CA TYR A 238 0.27 1.52 -7.35
C TYR A 238 -0.89 0.65 -7.81
N VAL A 239 -0.71 -0.09 -8.90
CA VAL A 239 -1.74 -1.02 -9.39
C VAL A 239 -1.16 -2.41 -9.53
N GLN A 240 -1.89 -3.41 -9.04
CA GLN A 240 -1.63 -4.82 -9.31
C GLN A 240 -2.83 -5.43 -10.03
N THR A 241 -2.61 -6.57 -10.67
CA THR A 241 -3.71 -7.44 -11.09
C THR A 241 -3.73 -8.72 -10.25
N THR A 242 -4.93 -9.26 -10.04
CA THR A 242 -5.15 -10.57 -9.40
C THR A 242 -5.81 -11.51 -10.39
N VAL A 243 -5.17 -12.65 -10.65
CA VAL A 243 -5.69 -13.72 -11.53
C VAL A 243 -5.82 -14.99 -10.71
N ASN A 244 -7.02 -15.60 -10.70
CA ASN A 244 -7.34 -16.80 -9.90
C ASN A 244 -6.97 -16.67 -8.40
N GLY A 245 -7.14 -15.47 -7.83
CA GLY A 245 -6.81 -15.18 -6.44
C GLY A 245 -5.33 -14.90 -6.17
N CYS A 246 -4.45 -14.99 -7.19
CA CYS A 246 -3.02 -14.72 -7.04
C CYS A 246 -2.67 -13.28 -7.47
N PRO A 247 -2.22 -12.42 -6.53
CA PRO A 247 -1.82 -11.06 -6.85
C PRO A 247 -0.45 -11.05 -7.53
N GLY A 248 -0.35 -10.34 -8.66
CA GLY A 248 0.92 -10.02 -9.29
C GLY A 248 1.65 -8.88 -8.57
N PRO A 249 2.88 -8.56 -9.01
CA PRO A 249 3.60 -7.40 -8.50
C PRO A 249 2.87 -6.09 -8.84
N ARG A 250 3.03 -5.08 -7.99
CA ARG A 250 2.48 -3.74 -8.21
C ARG A 250 3.34 -2.94 -9.18
N THR A 251 2.68 -2.21 -10.08
CA THR A 251 3.28 -1.22 -10.98
C THR A 251 3.07 0.18 -10.40
N ALA A 252 4.14 0.96 -10.28
CA ALA A 252 4.07 2.35 -9.87
C ALA A 252 3.48 3.23 -10.99
N VAL A 253 2.59 4.15 -10.62
CA VAL A 253 1.86 5.02 -11.55
C VAL A 253 1.88 6.44 -11.03
N ASN A 254 2.56 7.33 -11.72
CA ASN A 254 2.74 8.71 -11.28
C ASN A 254 1.59 9.61 -11.76
N VAL A 255 1.07 10.43 -10.84
CA VAL A 255 0.34 11.65 -11.18
C VAL A 255 1.29 12.81 -10.98
N THR A 256 1.67 13.46 -12.08
CA THR A 256 2.58 14.61 -12.07
C THR A 256 1.78 15.89 -11.95
N VAL A 257 2.06 16.69 -10.92
CA VAL A 257 1.41 17.98 -10.69
C VAL A 257 2.27 19.13 -11.22
N THR A 258 1.74 19.85 -12.21
CA THR A 258 2.28 21.11 -12.69
C THR A 258 1.76 22.26 -11.81
N PRO A 259 2.63 23.06 -11.17
CA PRO A 259 2.21 24.21 -10.38
C PRO A 259 1.41 25.23 -11.22
N LEU A 260 0.44 25.89 -10.59
CA LEU A 260 -0.23 27.03 -11.24
C LEU A 260 0.76 28.19 -11.41
N PRO A 261 0.72 28.93 -12.52
CA PRO A 261 1.46 30.17 -12.61
C PRO A 261 0.91 31.18 -11.60
N ALA A 262 1.79 32.05 -11.11
CA ALA A 262 1.37 33.19 -10.29
C ALA A 262 0.42 34.12 -11.07
N ALA A 263 -0.42 34.86 -10.34
CA ALA A 263 -1.30 35.86 -10.95
C ALA A 263 -0.45 36.86 -11.77
N PRO A 264 -0.86 37.22 -13.00
CA PRO A 264 -0.17 38.25 -13.75
C PRO A 264 -0.28 39.62 -13.05
N THR A 265 0.65 40.53 -13.29
CA THR A 265 0.61 41.90 -12.76
C THR A 265 0.06 42.84 -13.83
N ALA A 266 -0.93 43.66 -13.47
CA ALA A 266 -1.44 44.71 -14.34
C ALA A 266 -1.90 45.89 -13.47
N ALA A 267 -1.43 47.09 -13.80
CA ALA A 267 -1.80 48.30 -13.06
C ALA A 267 -3.13 48.87 -13.58
N GLY A 268 -3.96 49.34 -12.65
CA GLY A 268 -5.11 50.16 -12.99
C GLY A 268 -4.69 51.52 -13.56
N THR A 269 -5.64 52.24 -14.14
CA THR A 269 -5.41 53.59 -14.66
C THR A 269 -6.61 54.48 -14.38
N THR A 270 -6.40 55.79 -14.42
CA THR A 270 -7.47 56.78 -14.28
C THR A 270 -7.66 57.48 -15.62
N ILE A 271 -8.92 57.58 -16.04
CA ILE A 271 -9.31 58.22 -17.30
C ILE A 271 -10.48 59.18 -17.06
N CYS A 272 -10.79 60.00 -18.06
CA CYS A 272 -11.97 60.84 -18.03
C CYS A 272 -13.19 60.08 -18.57
N THR A 273 -14.38 60.49 -18.11
CA THR A 273 -15.63 60.01 -18.70
C THR A 273 -15.62 60.12 -20.21
N GLY A 274 -16.06 59.04 -20.88
CA GLY A 274 -16.18 58.97 -22.34
C GLY A 274 -14.88 58.57 -23.07
N THR A 275 -13.75 58.38 -22.37
CA THR A 275 -12.49 57.94 -23.01
C THR A 275 -12.26 56.44 -22.82
N THR A 276 -11.25 55.90 -23.51
CA THR A 276 -10.79 54.51 -23.37
C THR A 276 -9.54 54.43 -22.50
N ALA A 277 -9.22 53.24 -22.00
CA ALA A 277 -7.97 52.92 -21.33
C ALA A 277 -7.27 51.76 -22.06
N THR A 278 -5.93 51.76 -22.10
CA THR A 278 -5.14 50.60 -22.52
C THR A 278 -4.50 49.99 -21.28
N LEU A 279 -4.86 48.74 -20.99
CA LEU A 279 -4.34 47.95 -19.89
C LEU A 279 -3.29 46.98 -20.42
N THR A 280 -2.20 46.80 -19.67
CA THR A 280 -1.10 45.90 -20.04
C THR A 280 -0.78 44.97 -18.89
N ALA A 281 -0.78 43.67 -19.18
CA ALA A 281 -0.38 42.64 -18.25
C ALA A 281 1.07 42.23 -18.46
N THR A 282 1.77 42.06 -17.35
CA THR A 282 3.11 41.47 -17.24
C THR A 282 3.05 40.32 -16.23
N GLY A 283 4.15 39.61 -16.00
CA GLY A 283 4.14 38.41 -15.17
C GLY A 283 4.51 37.18 -15.99
N PRO A 284 4.26 35.95 -15.51
CA PRO A 284 5.19 34.82 -15.70
C PRO A 284 5.28 34.25 -17.14
N GLY A 285 4.75 34.95 -18.14
CA GLY A 285 4.73 34.55 -19.53
C GLY A 285 3.45 33.78 -19.87
N GLY A 286 3.50 32.99 -20.93
CA GLY A 286 2.35 32.25 -21.42
C GLY A 286 1.32 33.14 -22.12
N THR A 287 0.06 32.73 -22.06
CA THR A 287 -1.05 33.40 -22.75
C THR A 287 -1.90 34.18 -21.75
N TYR A 288 -1.97 35.49 -21.93
CA TYR A 288 -2.84 36.37 -21.14
C TYR A 288 -4.27 36.39 -21.67
N GLN A 289 -5.24 36.34 -20.77
CA GLN A 289 -6.67 36.40 -21.08
C GLN A 289 -7.37 37.42 -20.19
N TRP A 290 -8.07 38.36 -20.81
CA TRP A 290 -8.80 39.43 -20.12
C TRP A 290 -10.30 39.12 -20.05
N PHE A 291 -10.93 39.46 -18.93
CA PHE A 291 -12.33 39.20 -18.64
C PHE A 291 -13.00 40.41 -17.98
N ASP A 292 -14.33 40.45 -18.09
CA ASP A 292 -15.21 41.44 -17.48
C ASP A 292 -15.65 41.10 -16.04
N ALA A 293 -15.25 39.94 -15.51
CA ALA A 293 -15.64 39.47 -14.17
C ALA A 293 -14.50 38.80 -13.41
N ALA A 294 -14.59 38.76 -12.07
CA ALA A 294 -13.59 38.12 -11.21
C ALA A 294 -13.55 36.59 -11.37
N SER A 295 -14.66 35.98 -11.81
CA SER A 295 -14.81 34.55 -12.11
C SER A 295 -15.88 34.39 -13.19
N GLY A 296 -15.69 33.45 -14.12
CA GLY A 296 -16.59 33.33 -15.28
C GLY A 296 -16.48 34.56 -16.20
N GLY A 297 -17.63 35.11 -16.61
CA GLY A 297 -17.69 36.29 -17.48
C GLY A 297 -17.32 36.03 -18.93
N ASN A 298 -17.28 37.09 -19.73
CA ASN A 298 -16.90 37.03 -21.13
C ASN A 298 -15.39 37.20 -21.30
N LEU A 299 -14.80 36.38 -22.16
CA LEU A 299 -13.42 36.60 -22.63
C LEU A 299 -13.41 37.84 -23.53
N LEU A 300 -12.68 38.87 -23.12
CA LEU A 300 -12.56 40.14 -23.83
C LEU A 300 -11.46 40.09 -24.88
N THR A 301 -10.30 39.56 -24.53
CA THR A 301 -9.18 39.36 -25.46
C THR A 301 -8.18 38.34 -24.94
N THR A 302 -7.40 37.77 -25.85
CA THR A 302 -6.26 36.88 -25.58
C THR A 302 -4.98 37.58 -26.04
N SER A 303 -4.52 38.55 -25.26
CA SER A 303 -3.36 39.39 -25.56
C SER A 303 -2.78 39.97 -24.28
N ALA A 304 -1.49 40.31 -24.29
CA ALA A 304 -0.84 41.01 -23.18
C ALA A 304 -1.42 42.42 -22.96
N SER A 305 -2.03 43.02 -23.99
CA SER A 305 -2.65 44.34 -23.92
C SER A 305 -4.13 44.29 -24.29
N TYR A 306 -4.95 45.05 -23.57
CA TYR A 306 -6.38 45.21 -23.79
C TYR A 306 -6.77 46.70 -23.78
N THR A 307 -7.41 47.17 -24.85
CA THR A 307 -8.02 48.51 -24.88
C THR A 307 -9.51 48.39 -24.55
N THR A 308 -9.95 49.11 -23.52
CA THR A 308 -11.36 49.12 -23.09
C THR A 308 -12.25 49.81 -24.14
N PRO A 309 -13.57 49.51 -24.16
CA PRO A 309 -14.53 50.44 -24.74
C PRO A 309 -14.49 51.79 -24.02
N THR A 310 -15.20 52.78 -24.54
CA THR A 310 -15.37 54.07 -23.84
C THR A 310 -16.13 53.84 -22.53
N LEU A 311 -15.64 54.43 -21.44
CA LEU A 311 -16.20 54.19 -20.10
C LEU A 311 -16.83 55.46 -19.53
N ASN A 312 -17.98 55.28 -18.89
CA ASN A 312 -18.72 56.34 -18.20
C ASN A 312 -18.81 56.12 -16.68
N ALA A 313 -18.22 55.02 -16.19
CA ALA A 313 -18.18 54.66 -14.78
C ALA A 313 -16.94 53.81 -14.49
N THR A 314 -16.45 53.88 -13.25
CA THR A 314 -15.33 53.04 -12.78
C THR A 314 -15.66 51.57 -12.98
N THR A 315 -14.82 50.88 -13.74
CA THR A 315 -15.08 49.51 -14.19
C THR A 315 -13.87 48.62 -13.86
N PRO A 316 -14.06 47.49 -13.16
CA PRO A 316 -13.00 46.50 -12.96
C PRO A 316 -12.88 45.57 -14.18
N TYR A 317 -11.65 45.29 -14.58
CA TYR A 317 -11.28 44.22 -15.51
C TYR A 317 -10.41 43.20 -14.81
N TYR A 318 -10.31 42.00 -15.38
CA TYR A 318 -9.58 40.91 -14.74
C TYR A 318 -8.70 40.21 -15.76
N VAL A 319 -7.45 39.96 -15.41
CA VAL A 319 -6.50 39.26 -16.28
C VAL A 319 -5.93 38.03 -15.59
N GLN A 320 -5.89 36.90 -16.30
CA GLN A 320 -5.19 35.68 -15.89
C GLN A 320 -4.14 35.31 -16.93
N THR A 321 -3.26 34.38 -16.57
CA THR A 321 -2.32 33.77 -17.53
C THR A 321 -2.41 32.25 -17.49
N THR A 322 -2.16 31.62 -18.64
CA THR A 322 -2.01 30.18 -18.78
C THR A 322 -0.59 29.84 -19.23
N VAL A 323 0.09 29.00 -18.44
CA VAL A 323 1.47 28.54 -18.68
C VAL A 323 1.48 27.01 -18.63
N ASN A 324 2.02 26.35 -19.66
CA ASN A 324 2.05 24.88 -19.78
C ASN A 324 0.68 24.21 -19.60
N GLY A 325 -0.39 24.86 -20.08
CA GLY A 325 -1.77 24.38 -19.93
C GLY A 325 -2.41 24.63 -18.57
N CYS A 326 -1.67 25.19 -17.60
CA CYS A 326 -2.20 25.53 -16.28
C CYS A 326 -2.52 27.02 -16.16
N THR A 327 -3.75 27.32 -15.77
CA THR A 327 -4.25 28.69 -15.63
C THR A 327 -4.10 29.16 -14.19
N GLY A 328 -3.48 30.32 -14.01
CA GLY A 328 -3.33 30.98 -12.72
C GLY A 328 -4.58 31.77 -12.30
N PRO A 329 -4.60 32.32 -11.08
CA PRO A 329 -5.68 33.18 -10.62
C PRO A 329 -5.75 34.50 -11.42
N ARG A 330 -6.93 35.13 -11.42
CA ARG A 330 -7.15 36.45 -12.03
C ARG A 330 -6.65 37.56 -11.12
N THR A 331 -6.03 38.58 -11.72
CA THR A 331 -5.69 39.87 -11.10
C THR A 331 -6.72 40.91 -11.49
N ALA A 332 -7.27 41.62 -10.50
CA ALA A 332 -8.18 42.74 -10.72
C ALA A 332 -7.42 44.00 -11.15
N VAL A 333 -7.93 44.67 -12.19
CA VAL A 333 -7.36 45.88 -12.79
C VAL A 333 -8.48 46.90 -12.90
N ILE A 334 -8.44 47.92 -12.04
CA ILE A 334 -9.51 48.90 -11.94
C ILE A 334 -9.21 50.08 -12.86
N VAL A 335 -10.14 50.40 -13.76
CA VAL A 335 -10.13 51.65 -14.51
C VAL A 335 -11.04 52.64 -13.80
N THR A 336 -10.43 53.62 -13.14
CA THR A 336 -11.15 54.68 -12.43
C THR A 336 -11.58 55.74 -13.43
N VAL A 337 -12.87 56.04 -13.48
CA VAL A 337 -13.40 57.08 -14.36
C VAL A 337 -13.68 58.32 -13.53
N ASN A 338 -12.92 59.38 -13.81
CA ASN A 338 -13.13 60.69 -13.22
C ASN A 338 -14.18 61.45 -14.03
N PRO A 339 -15.26 61.95 -13.40
CA PRO A 339 -16.20 62.82 -14.07
C PRO A 339 -15.52 64.15 -14.42
N PRO A 340 -15.99 64.85 -15.47
CA PRO A 340 -15.55 66.21 -15.73
C PRO A 340 -15.92 67.12 -14.54
N PRO A 341 -15.08 68.10 -14.19
CA PRO A 341 -15.46 69.11 -13.21
C PRO A 341 -16.68 69.91 -13.71
N ALA A 342 -17.42 70.52 -12.78
CA ALA A 342 -18.51 71.43 -13.13
C ALA A 342 -17.99 72.56 -14.03
N ALA A 343 -18.79 72.95 -15.02
CA ALA A 343 -18.47 74.06 -15.91
C ALA A 343 -18.21 75.35 -15.08
N PRO A 344 -17.15 76.11 -15.39
CA PRO A 344 -16.83 77.33 -14.66
C PRO A 344 -17.95 78.37 -14.83
N MET A 345 -18.23 79.16 -13.80
CA MET A 345 -19.03 80.37 -13.97
C MET A 345 -18.16 81.44 -14.61
N ALA A 346 -18.65 82.09 -15.67
CA ALA A 346 -17.95 83.16 -16.36
C ALA A 346 -18.75 84.47 -16.28
N SER A 347 -18.07 85.59 -16.12
CA SER A 347 -18.69 86.93 -16.07
C SER A 347 -17.97 87.89 -17.01
N GLY A 348 -18.74 88.44 -17.95
CA GLY A 348 -18.29 89.42 -18.91
C GLY A 348 -18.59 90.84 -18.46
N THR A 349 -18.17 91.82 -19.27
CA THR A 349 -18.46 93.23 -19.03
C THR A 349 -18.82 93.92 -20.33
N THR A 350 -19.66 94.96 -20.25
CA THR A 350 -19.89 95.87 -21.36
C THR A 350 -18.73 96.88 -21.44
N ILE A 351 -18.27 97.15 -22.65
CA ILE A 351 -17.18 98.09 -22.95
C ILE A 351 -17.57 98.99 -24.12
N CYS A 352 -16.94 100.16 -24.21
CA CYS A 352 -17.02 100.98 -25.42
C CYS A 352 -16.22 100.34 -26.57
N SER A 353 -16.68 100.51 -27.80
CA SER A 353 -15.97 100.01 -28.99
C SER A 353 -14.52 100.52 -29.03
N GLY A 354 -13.57 99.61 -29.24
CA GLY A 354 -12.13 99.88 -29.24
C GLY A 354 -11.42 99.66 -27.91
N ASN A 355 -12.14 99.40 -26.81
CA ASN A 355 -11.55 99.07 -25.51
C ASN A 355 -11.33 97.56 -25.33
N THR A 356 -10.55 97.18 -24.32
CA THR A 356 -10.40 95.79 -23.85
C THR A 356 -11.40 95.48 -22.74
N ALA A 357 -11.80 94.23 -22.59
CA ALA A 357 -12.62 93.73 -21.49
C ALA A 357 -11.81 92.78 -20.61
N THR A 358 -12.03 92.80 -19.30
CA THR A 358 -11.52 91.77 -18.38
C THR A 358 -12.64 90.80 -18.06
N LEU A 359 -12.51 89.58 -18.57
CA LEU A 359 -13.42 88.46 -18.33
C LEU A 359 -12.93 87.70 -17.09
N THR A 360 -13.87 87.27 -16.25
CA THR A 360 -13.54 86.55 -15.01
C THR A 360 -14.22 85.19 -14.99
N ALA A 361 -13.52 84.18 -14.47
CA ALA A 361 -14.00 82.81 -14.33
C ALA A 361 -13.82 82.31 -12.90
N THR A 362 -14.82 81.57 -12.40
CA THR A 362 -14.82 80.95 -11.07
C THR A 362 -15.31 79.51 -11.14
N ALA A 363 -14.58 78.60 -10.51
CA ALA A 363 -14.89 77.17 -10.40
C ALA A 363 -14.35 76.62 -9.07
N PRO A 364 -14.80 75.44 -8.62
CA PRO A 364 -14.37 74.81 -7.37
C PRO A 364 -12.88 74.42 -7.29
N GLY A 365 -12.11 74.64 -8.36
CA GLY A 365 -10.68 74.34 -8.47
C GLY A 365 -10.22 74.21 -9.92
N GLY A 366 -8.95 73.89 -10.11
CA GLY A 366 -8.35 73.66 -11.44
C GLY A 366 -7.73 74.90 -12.09
N THR A 367 -7.25 74.72 -13.33
CA THR A 367 -6.71 75.79 -14.16
C THR A 367 -7.69 76.18 -15.26
N TYR A 368 -7.81 77.48 -15.53
CA TYR A 368 -8.72 77.99 -16.56
C TYR A 368 -7.98 78.22 -17.88
N SER A 369 -8.65 77.88 -18.98
CA SER A 369 -8.19 78.17 -20.35
C SER A 369 -9.32 78.84 -21.13
N TRP A 370 -8.99 79.94 -21.80
CA TRP A 370 -9.92 80.78 -22.57
C TRP A 370 -9.80 80.50 -24.06
N TYR A 371 -10.92 80.50 -24.78
CA TYR A 371 -11.01 80.17 -26.21
C TYR A 371 -11.97 81.12 -26.94
N THR A 372 -11.82 81.20 -28.25
CA THR A 372 -12.73 81.94 -29.15
C THR A 372 -13.79 81.05 -29.81
N ALA A 373 -13.78 79.75 -29.52
CA ALA A 373 -14.70 78.77 -30.10
C ALA A 373 -15.32 77.88 -29.01
N ALA A 374 -16.55 77.40 -29.25
CA ALA A 374 -17.27 76.52 -28.33
C ALA A 374 -16.61 75.12 -28.17
N SER A 375 -15.75 74.72 -29.09
CA SER A 375 -14.98 73.48 -29.05
C SER A 375 -13.73 73.60 -29.92
N GLY A 376 -12.64 72.91 -29.54
CA GLY A 376 -11.39 72.94 -30.30
C GLY A 376 -10.68 74.31 -30.28
N GLY A 377 -9.76 74.52 -31.22
CA GLY A 377 -8.95 75.74 -31.28
C GLY A 377 -7.85 75.82 -30.22
N THR A 378 -6.97 76.82 -30.37
CA THR A 378 -5.90 77.11 -29.42
C THR A 378 -6.39 78.03 -28.31
N ALA A 379 -5.90 77.83 -27.08
CA ALA A 379 -6.22 78.73 -25.98
C ALA A 379 -5.68 80.14 -26.29
N VAL A 380 -6.52 81.15 -26.08
CA VAL A 380 -6.18 82.58 -26.24
C VAL A 380 -5.76 83.24 -24.92
N GLY A 381 -5.97 82.55 -23.79
CA GLY A 381 -5.56 83.01 -22.47
C GLY A 381 -5.69 81.91 -21.41
N THR A 382 -5.08 82.12 -20.25
CA THR A 382 -5.20 81.22 -19.09
C THR A 382 -5.39 82.02 -17.80
N GLY A 383 -5.90 81.36 -16.76
CA GLY A 383 -6.11 81.96 -15.44
C GLY A 383 -7.53 82.50 -15.22
N ALA A 384 -7.84 82.82 -13.95
CA ALA A 384 -9.17 83.22 -13.53
C ALA A 384 -9.63 84.56 -14.16
N ASN A 385 -8.69 85.39 -14.61
CA ASN A 385 -8.97 86.64 -15.30
C ASN A 385 -8.31 86.62 -16.67
N PHE A 386 -9.03 87.02 -17.72
CA PHE A 386 -8.52 87.15 -19.08
C PHE A 386 -8.87 88.52 -19.65
N THR A 387 -7.87 89.25 -20.12
CA THR A 387 -8.06 90.54 -20.79
C THR A 387 -8.12 90.32 -22.30
N THR A 388 -9.25 90.68 -22.91
CA THR A 388 -9.44 90.54 -24.36
C THR A 388 -8.54 91.53 -25.13
N PRO A 389 -8.25 91.26 -26.42
CA PRO A 389 -7.87 92.31 -27.35
C PRO A 389 -8.93 93.41 -27.42
N ALA A 390 -8.59 94.56 -28.04
CA ALA A 390 -9.56 95.61 -28.30
C ALA A 390 -10.72 95.09 -29.17
N LEU A 391 -11.95 95.24 -28.71
CA LEU A 391 -13.14 94.72 -29.40
C LEU A 391 -13.95 95.85 -30.04
N THR A 392 -14.31 95.69 -31.31
CA THR A 392 -15.18 96.62 -32.05
C THR A 392 -16.58 96.06 -32.32
N VAL A 393 -16.79 94.78 -32.02
CA VAL A 393 -18.05 94.03 -32.15
C VAL A 393 -18.25 93.13 -30.93
N THR A 394 -19.48 92.69 -30.70
CA THR A 394 -19.78 91.68 -29.67
C THR A 394 -19.10 90.35 -30.04
N THR A 395 -18.23 89.88 -29.17
CA THR A 395 -17.45 88.64 -29.35
C THR A 395 -17.70 87.74 -28.16
N THR A 396 -18.11 86.49 -28.40
CA THR A 396 -18.26 85.47 -27.36
C THR A 396 -16.92 84.77 -27.13
N TYR A 397 -16.49 84.76 -25.86
CA TYR A 397 -15.36 83.93 -25.44
C TYR A 397 -15.88 82.72 -24.67
N TYR A 398 -15.05 81.69 -24.54
CA TYR A 398 -15.39 80.46 -23.85
C TYR A 398 -14.31 80.14 -22.82
N VAL A 399 -14.69 79.69 -21.65
CA VAL A 399 -13.75 79.23 -20.61
C VAL A 399 -14.08 77.81 -20.16
N GLU A 400 -13.04 76.98 -20.07
CA GLU A 400 -13.11 75.66 -19.44
C GLU A 400 -12.18 75.62 -18.22
N THR A 401 -12.44 74.68 -17.32
CA THR A 401 -11.53 74.35 -16.21
C THR A 401 -10.94 72.94 -16.38
N LEU A 402 -9.67 72.79 -16.04
CA LEU A 402 -8.98 71.50 -15.99
C LEU A 402 -8.72 71.11 -14.52
N LEU A 403 -9.35 70.02 -14.08
CA LEU A 403 -9.12 69.40 -12.77
C LEU A 403 -9.15 67.88 -12.92
N GLY A 404 -8.03 67.31 -13.36
CA GLY A 404 -7.93 65.90 -13.79
C GLY A 404 -8.58 65.66 -15.17
N CYS A 405 -9.82 66.13 -15.34
CA CYS A 405 -10.56 66.16 -16.60
C CYS A 405 -10.94 67.59 -16.97
N VAL A 406 -11.25 67.81 -18.25
CA VAL A 406 -11.74 69.11 -18.75
C VAL A 406 -13.25 69.23 -18.53
N SER A 407 -13.71 70.40 -18.08
CA SER A 407 -15.15 70.72 -18.04
C SER A 407 -15.69 70.99 -19.44
N GLU A 408 -17.02 71.10 -19.55
CA GLU A 408 -17.61 71.82 -20.68
C GLU A 408 -17.19 73.31 -20.65
N ARG A 409 -17.19 73.93 -21.83
CA ARG A 409 -16.89 75.35 -22.01
C ARG A 409 -18.10 76.22 -21.69
N THR A 410 -17.91 77.23 -20.84
CA THR A 410 -18.92 78.24 -20.53
C THR A 410 -18.71 79.47 -21.41
N PRO A 411 -19.73 79.93 -22.18
CA PRO A 411 -19.65 81.17 -22.95
C PRO A 411 -19.70 82.41 -22.03
N VAL A 412 -19.02 83.49 -22.43
CA VAL A 412 -19.04 84.79 -21.75
C VAL A 412 -19.09 85.96 -22.73
#